data_AF-A0A660L9L2-F1
#
_entry.id   AF-A0A660L9L2-F1
#
_cell.length_a   1.000
_cell.length_b   1.000
_cell.length_c   1.000
_cell.angle_alpha   90.00
_cell.angle_beta   90.00
_cell.angle_gamma   90.00
#
_symmetry.space_group_name_H-M   'P 1'
#
loop_
_entity.id
_entity.type
_entity.pdbx_description
1 polymer ?
#
loop_
_entity_poly.entity_id
_entity_poly.type
_entity_poly.pdbx_seq_one_letter_code
_entity_poly.pdbx_strand_id
1 'polypeptide(L)'
;MPRAFRSDTGMSLLEVVIFLVILGFLTTMIVPFAGAIGDAEKEKATWKAMQDVKRAILGPEGAYDERGRRILRGYVGDVGAIPELYTFAFVRDARGGGLWKPTWNPGNGAEHLLEDGAKIAQPRALWEKPDPSLGDVAPLWKGPYVDLSKSPVTPPTGAPPIRYGDGVLHDAWGRPLLFFKVKDAKGGVWLFLVSAGPKGVVHDPPFTSDGSPVEWGDPATPGTWEYFKAQNAKHRLLILGISPEEWEHVNLPQETADTEGLLRQLKAAFFGAEAYDPAGNRFLRGFLGDVGKWPPLYAWDPDVRTWVSPTGAPGEVVQMPGLWDHEYAGLPQTFAPGFAWRGPYLSPPKDVLRDAWGTPLRFVLVDEGTSNERLVVTSAGPDREFDTEDDLRLEIAKADWNVEGFTLEFRLLDGRPALRTPRPNPNDPEFADQSRYRWRWVYEQGTDAAGNPVDVYRVEPQEISVNITVKIYAADDASVAPREILVSAVLPGGDQTEVPLVVSLPAGSPLPAGKRKVAFALSAGSGTLLPEETWVYVGPGGTQAPLPEKLAVTYRP
;
A
#
# COMPACT_ATOMS: atom_id res chain seq x y z
N MET A 1 9.28 43.19 66.49
CA MET A 1 9.27 42.78 67.92
C MET A 1 8.88 41.30 68.00
N PRO A 2 9.79 40.39 68.38
CA PRO A 2 9.49 38.98 68.58
C PRO A 2 8.96 38.75 70.00
N ARG A 3 7.81 38.07 70.13
CA ARG A 3 7.34 37.54 71.42
C ARG A 3 8.18 36.30 71.74
N ALA A 4 9.02 36.41 72.76
CA ALA A 4 9.71 35.28 73.36
C ALA A 4 8.68 34.35 74.00
N PHE A 5 8.57 33.12 73.50
CA PHE A 5 7.89 32.03 74.20
C PHE A 5 8.78 31.62 75.38
N ARG A 6 8.33 31.91 76.61
CA ARG A 6 8.88 31.33 77.84
C ARG A 6 8.54 29.85 77.86
N SER A 7 9.54 29.00 77.70
CA SER A 7 9.49 27.57 77.97
C SER A 7 10.09 27.32 79.36
N ASP A 8 9.26 27.14 80.38
CA ASP A 8 9.71 26.65 81.70
C ASP A 8 8.53 25.97 82.44
N THR A 9 7.93 24.98 81.79
CA THR A 9 7.18 23.93 82.49
C THR A 9 7.70 22.62 81.96
N GLY A 10 8.70 22.05 82.65
CA GLY A 10 9.10 20.67 82.41
C GLY A 10 7.87 19.77 82.59
N MET A 11 7.62 18.88 81.63
CA MET A 11 6.54 17.91 81.74
C MET A 11 6.67 17.17 83.07
N SER A 12 5.55 17.10 83.79
CA SER A 12 5.54 16.28 85.00
C SER A 12 5.80 14.81 84.63
N LEU A 13 6.47 14.06 85.51
CA LEU A 13 6.71 12.62 85.29
C LEU A 13 5.39 11.89 84.96
N LEU A 14 4.28 12.34 85.58
CA LEU A 14 2.94 11.82 85.33
C LEU A 14 2.48 12.06 83.89
N GLU A 15 2.71 13.25 83.32
CA GLU A 15 2.38 13.56 81.92
C GLU A 15 3.17 12.69 80.94
N VAL A 16 4.47 12.47 81.20
CA VAL A 16 5.29 11.60 80.36
C VAL A 16 4.77 10.16 80.42
N VAL A 17 4.39 9.67 81.61
CA VAL A 17 3.82 8.32 81.77
C VAL A 17 2.48 8.21 81.06
N ILE A 18 1.57 9.19 81.22
CA ILE A 18 0.28 9.21 80.53
C ILE A 18 0.49 9.26 79.01
N PHE A 19 1.41 10.07 78.53
CA PHE A 19 1.72 10.18 77.11
C PHE A 19 2.26 8.85 76.56
N LEU A 20 3.19 8.19 77.27
CA LEU A 20 3.71 6.88 76.86
C LEU A 20 2.64 5.78 76.88
N VAL A 21 1.71 5.80 77.84
CA VAL A 21 0.59 4.85 77.88
C VAL A 21 -0.37 5.09 76.72
N ILE A 22 -0.73 6.35 76.44
CA ILE A 22 -1.61 6.70 75.30
C ILE A 22 -0.92 6.35 73.98
N LEU A 23 0.38 6.66 73.83
CA LEU A 23 1.15 6.29 72.64
C LEU A 23 1.23 4.77 72.48
N GLY A 24 1.45 4.03 73.57
CA GLY A 24 1.45 2.57 73.58
C GLY A 24 0.12 1.99 73.13
N PHE A 25 -0.99 2.54 73.63
CA PHE A 25 -2.35 2.12 73.27
C PHE A 25 -2.72 2.47 71.82
N LEU A 26 -2.38 3.69 71.37
CA LEU A 26 -2.57 4.09 69.97
C LEU A 26 -1.74 3.22 69.03
N THR A 27 -0.49 2.92 69.41
CA THR A 27 0.38 2.06 68.61
C THR A 27 -0.19 0.65 68.50
N THR A 28 -0.67 0.05 69.61
CA THR A 28 -1.29 -1.28 69.58
C THR A 28 -2.62 -1.32 68.83
N MET A 29 -3.37 -0.21 68.76
CA MET A 29 -4.58 -0.12 67.93
C MET A 29 -4.28 0.06 66.44
N ILE A 30 -3.19 0.74 66.07
CA ILE A 30 -2.82 0.99 64.65
C ILE A 30 -2.12 -0.22 64.01
N VAL A 31 -1.33 -0.97 64.77
CA VAL A 31 -0.58 -2.15 64.27
C VAL A 31 -1.46 -3.20 63.56
N PRO A 32 -2.65 -3.60 64.05
CA PRO A 32 -3.50 -4.53 63.30
C PRO A 32 -4.04 -3.94 61.99
N PHE A 33 -4.24 -2.62 61.89
CA PHE A 33 -4.66 -1.98 60.63
C PHE A 33 -3.52 -1.89 59.61
N ALA A 34 -2.27 -1.68 60.05
CA ALA A 34 -1.11 -1.65 59.17
C ALA A 34 -0.78 -3.03 58.54
N GLY A 35 -1.19 -4.13 59.20
CA GLY A 35 -1.05 -5.49 58.68
C GLY A 35 -2.25 -6.00 57.86
N ALA A 36 -3.39 -5.31 57.92
CA ALA A 36 -4.68 -5.80 57.41
C ALA A 36 -5.30 -4.89 56.34
N ILE A 37 -4.50 -4.42 55.37
CA ILE A 37 -5.08 -4.19 54.04
C ILE A 37 -5.64 -5.55 53.61
N GLY A 38 -6.96 -5.65 53.62
CA GLY A 38 -7.66 -6.90 53.35
C GLY A 38 -7.29 -7.43 51.97
N ASP A 39 -7.36 -8.74 51.77
CA ASP A 39 -7.03 -9.33 50.46
C ASP A 39 -7.83 -8.72 49.32
N ALA A 40 -9.06 -8.25 49.57
CA ALA A 40 -9.88 -7.54 48.60
C ALA A 40 -9.28 -6.19 48.16
N GLU A 41 -8.67 -5.43 49.07
CA GLU A 41 -8.02 -4.15 48.74
C GLU A 41 -6.72 -4.40 47.97
N LYS A 42 -5.95 -5.42 48.35
CA LYS A 42 -4.75 -5.85 47.61
C LYS A 42 -5.11 -6.35 46.21
N GLU A 43 -6.20 -7.10 46.08
CA GLU A 43 -6.72 -7.55 44.80
C GLU A 43 -7.08 -6.36 43.90
N LYS A 44 -7.82 -5.39 44.43
CA LYS A 44 -8.17 -4.15 43.71
C LYS A 44 -6.93 -3.33 43.31
N ALA A 45 -5.97 -3.19 44.22
CA ALA A 45 -4.71 -2.48 43.96
C ALA A 45 -3.87 -3.19 42.88
N THR A 46 -3.86 -4.53 42.90
CA THR A 46 -3.15 -5.34 41.90
C THR A 46 -3.80 -5.24 40.53
N TRP A 47 -5.13 -5.34 40.45
CA TRP A 47 -5.86 -5.09 39.19
C TRP A 47 -5.57 -3.71 38.64
N LYS A 48 -5.56 -2.69 39.50
CA LYS A 48 -5.20 -1.34 39.09
C LYS A 48 -3.78 -1.29 38.53
N ALA A 49 -2.80 -1.89 39.21
CA ALA A 49 -1.41 -1.93 38.73
C ALA A 49 -1.30 -2.65 37.37
N MET A 50 -1.96 -3.80 37.20
CA MET A 50 -1.98 -4.53 35.92
C MET A 50 -2.63 -3.72 34.79
N GLN A 51 -3.70 -2.98 35.10
CA GLN A 51 -4.36 -2.09 34.13
C GLN A 51 -3.50 -0.86 33.79
N ASP A 52 -2.77 -0.32 34.76
CA ASP A 52 -1.83 0.77 34.51
C ASP A 52 -0.65 0.29 33.63
N VAL A 53 -0.19 -0.96 33.81
CA VAL A 53 0.78 -1.59 32.90
C VAL A 53 0.17 -1.82 31.50
N LYS A 54 -1.07 -2.32 31.40
CA LYS A 54 -1.79 -2.44 30.11
C LYS A 54 -1.88 -1.08 29.41
N ARG A 55 -2.23 -0.03 30.15
CA ARG A 55 -2.29 1.35 29.66
C ARG A 55 -0.91 1.88 29.24
N ALA A 56 0.16 1.51 29.93
CA ALA A 56 1.51 1.86 29.53
C ALA A 56 1.94 1.16 28.23
N ILE A 57 1.44 -0.05 27.99
CA ILE A 57 1.72 -0.81 26.77
C ILE A 57 0.89 -0.28 25.58
N LEU A 58 -0.43 -0.15 25.75
CA LEU A 58 -1.36 0.15 24.65
C LEU A 58 -1.79 1.62 24.56
N GLY A 59 -1.55 2.40 25.60
CA GLY A 59 -2.10 3.74 25.78
C GLY A 59 -3.43 3.78 26.54
N PRO A 60 -4.02 4.97 26.71
CA PRO A 60 -5.32 5.16 27.34
C PRO A 60 -6.40 4.30 26.66
N GLU A 61 -7.18 3.58 27.46
CA GLU A 61 -8.38 2.92 26.97
C GLU A 61 -9.36 3.95 26.42
N GLY A 62 -10.02 3.60 25.32
CA GLY A 62 -11.01 4.48 24.70
C GLY A 62 -10.44 5.68 23.94
N ALA A 63 -9.12 5.78 23.79
CA ALA A 63 -8.54 6.75 22.86
C ALA A 63 -8.82 6.28 21.43
N TYR A 64 -9.76 6.92 20.75
CA TYR A 64 -10.04 6.70 19.35
C TYR A 64 -9.79 7.99 18.55
N ASP A 65 -9.39 7.86 17.29
CA ASP A 65 -9.32 9.01 16.40
C ASP A 65 -10.69 9.36 15.80
N GLU A 66 -10.73 10.38 14.94
CA GLU A 66 -11.96 10.85 14.28
C GLU A 66 -12.63 9.77 13.42
N ARG A 67 -11.90 8.71 13.06
CA ARG A 67 -12.39 7.57 12.26
C ARG A 67 -12.81 6.39 13.14
N GLY A 68 -12.79 6.52 14.46
CA GLY A 68 -13.11 5.44 15.39
C GLY A 68 -12.00 4.41 15.56
N ARG A 69 -10.78 4.70 15.08
CA ARG A 69 -9.60 3.82 15.21
C ARG A 69 -9.00 3.95 16.59
N ARG A 70 -8.71 2.84 17.29
CA ARG A 70 -8.04 2.96 18.61
C ARG A 70 -6.65 3.52 18.37
N ILE A 71 -6.36 4.65 18.99
CA ILE A 71 -5.05 5.27 18.94
C ILE A 71 -4.18 4.51 19.93
N LEU A 72 -3.35 3.62 19.40
CA LEU A 72 -2.29 3.01 20.20
C LEU A 72 -1.33 4.12 20.64
N ARG A 73 -1.17 4.24 21.96
CA ARG A 73 -0.15 5.10 22.58
C ARG A 73 0.72 4.24 23.48
N GLY A 74 1.58 4.88 24.27
CA GLY A 74 2.49 4.16 25.15
C GLY A 74 3.50 3.36 24.33
N TYR A 75 3.92 2.21 24.87
CA TYR A 75 5.01 1.44 24.28
C TYR A 75 4.71 0.98 22.85
N VAL A 76 3.55 0.36 22.60
CA VAL A 76 3.18 -0.16 21.27
C VAL A 76 3.02 0.99 20.28
N GLY A 77 2.40 2.10 20.69
CA GLY A 77 2.27 3.27 19.81
C GLY A 77 3.60 3.91 19.42
N ASP A 78 4.61 3.83 20.28
CA ASP A 78 5.94 4.40 20.03
C ASP A 78 6.86 3.44 19.28
N VAL A 79 6.87 2.17 19.66
CA VAL A 79 7.81 1.15 19.18
C VAL A 79 7.23 0.30 18.03
N GLY A 80 5.90 0.18 17.95
CA GLY A 80 5.22 -0.64 16.94
C GLY A 80 5.17 -2.14 17.26
N ALA A 81 5.57 -2.55 18.46
CA ALA A 81 5.57 -3.95 18.89
C ALA A 81 5.28 -4.05 20.40
N ILE A 82 4.85 -5.22 20.88
CA ILE A 82 4.74 -5.50 22.31
C ILE A 82 6.13 -5.60 22.97
N PRO A 83 6.32 -5.14 24.23
CA PRO A 83 7.63 -5.12 24.88
C PRO A 83 8.31 -6.48 24.88
N GLU A 84 9.62 -6.50 24.62
CA GLU A 84 10.44 -7.68 24.90
C GLU A 84 10.42 -8.01 26.39
N LEU A 85 10.47 -9.31 26.69
CA LEU A 85 10.52 -9.79 28.07
C LEU A 85 11.95 -10.21 28.38
N TYR A 86 12.44 -9.77 29.53
CA TYR A 86 13.79 -10.08 29.99
C TYR A 86 13.76 -10.89 31.27
N THR A 87 14.52 -11.98 31.31
CA THR A 87 14.60 -12.84 32.50
C THR A 87 15.37 -12.16 33.63
N PHE A 88 14.87 -12.27 34.85
CA PHE A 88 15.58 -11.90 36.07
C PHE A 88 16.02 -13.17 36.81
N ALA A 89 17.31 -13.27 37.09
CA ALA A 89 17.88 -14.38 37.87
C ALA A 89 18.38 -13.89 39.23
N PHE A 90 18.18 -14.72 40.25
CA PHE A 90 18.76 -14.48 41.56
C PHE A 90 20.18 -15.04 41.56
N VAL A 91 21.18 -14.17 41.66
CA VAL A 91 22.59 -14.60 41.72
C VAL A 91 23.02 -14.55 43.18
N ARG A 92 23.26 -15.73 43.77
CA ARG A 92 23.87 -15.82 45.10
C ARG A 92 25.33 -15.39 45.01
N ASP A 93 25.75 -14.46 45.87
CA ASP A 93 27.16 -14.17 46.05
C ASP A 93 27.86 -15.29 46.84
N ALA A 94 29.20 -15.23 46.90
CA ALA A 94 30.03 -16.20 47.61
C ALA A 94 29.78 -16.27 49.13
N ARG A 95 29.06 -15.29 49.70
CA ARG A 95 28.71 -15.21 51.13
C ARG A 95 27.28 -15.68 51.40
N GLY A 96 26.57 -16.15 50.37
CA GLY A 96 25.15 -16.53 50.46
C GLY A 96 24.20 -15.34 50.51
N GLY A 97 24.70 -14.10 50.43
CA GLY A 97 23.91 -12.91 50.17
C GLY A 97 23.57 -12.90 48.69
N GLY A 98 22.34 -13.21 48.31
CA GLY A 98 22.00 -13.12 46.90
C GLY A 98 21.56 -11.72 46.52
N LEU A 99 22.06 -11.28 45.38
CA LEU A 99 21.59 -10.09 44.70
C LEU A 99 20.77 -10.56 43.51
N TRP A 100 19.60 -9.97 43.31
CA TRP A 100 18.95 -10.06 42.02
C TRP A 100 19.86 -9.36 41.01
N LYS A 101 20.56 -10.15 40.19
CA LYS A 101 21.32 -9.62 39.06
C LYS A 101 20.48 -9.93 37.84
N PRO A 102 19.94 -8.91 37.17
CA PRO A 102 19.26 -9.16 35.92
C PRO A 102 20.25 -9.79 34.95
N THR A 103 19.97 -11.02 34.53
CA THR A 103 20.65 -11.66 33.41
C THR A 103 19.82 -11.36 32.19
N TRP A 104 20.23 -10.31 31.47
CA TRP A 104 19.52 -9.77 30.33
C TRP A 104 19.67 -10.68 29.12
N ASN A 105 18.94 -11.79 29.14
CA ASN A 105 18.75 -12.62 27.98
C ASN A 105 17.33 -12.39 27.46
N PRO A 106 17.15 -12.03 26.18
CA PRO A 106 15.82 -12.00 25.59
C PRO A 106 15.23 -13.39 25.69
N GLY A 107 13.97 -13.47 26.11
CA GLY A 107 13.26 -14.73 26.23
C GLY A 107 11.76 -14.50 26.22
N ASN A 108 11.00 -15.55 25.92
CA ASN A 108 9.54 -15.43 25.71
C ASN A 108 8.79 -15.36 27.04
N GLY A 109 9.50 -15.44 28.17
CA GLY A 109 9.00 -15.54 29.54
C GLY A 109 8.44 -16.91 29.93
N ALA A 110 8.21 -17.81 28.97
CA ALA A 110 7.72 -19.17 29.19
C ALA A 110 8.83 -20.24 29.21
N GLU A 111 10.00 -19.94 28.65
CA GLU A 111 11.14 -20.86 28.62
C GLU A 111 11.72 -20.97 30.04
N HIS A 112 11.80 -22.18 30.60
CA HIS A 112 12.40 -22.50 31.91
C HIS A 112 11.54 -22.32 33.18
N LEU A 113 10.21 -22.47 33.13
CA LEU A 113 9.44 -22.63 34.39
C LEU A 113 9.70 -23.99 35.09
N LEU A 114 10.24 -24.99 34.37
CA LEU A 114 10.46 -26.36 34.87
C LEU A 114 11.85 -26.63 35.48
N GLU A 115 12.85 -25.79 35.23
CA GLU A 115 14.18 -25.93 35.85
C GLU A 115 14.17 -25.27 37.24
N ASP A 116 14.89 -25.82 38.23
CA ASP A 116 14.94 -25.35 39.62
C ASP A 116 15.22 -23.83 39.74
N GLY A 117 14.16 -23.01 39.64
CA GLY A 117 14.20 -21.55 39.65
C GLY A 117 13.43 -20.94 38.47
N ALA A 118 12.11 -20.77 38.62
CA ALA A 118 11.27 -20.04 37.68
C ALA A 118 11.91 -18.70 37.28
N LYS A 119 12.30 -18.57 36.01
CA LYS A 119 12.85 -17.32 35.47
C LYS A 119 11.70 -16.33 35.28
N ILE A 120 11.66 -15.31 36.13
CA ILE A 120 10.64 -14.26 36.04
C ILE A 120 11.03 -13.35 34.88
N ALA A 121 10.17 -13.20 33.88
CA ALA A 121 10.40 -12.26 32.79
C ALA A 121 9.64 -10.94 33.01
N GLN A 122 10.24 -9.83 32.61
CA GLN A 122 9.72 -8.48 32.82
C GLN A 122 9.85 -7.61 31.56
N PRO A 123 8.86 -6.75 31.26
CA PRO A 123 8.92 -5.81 30.15
C PRO A 123 9.71 -4.56 30.53
N ARG A 124 11.03 -4.71 30.74
CA ARG A 124 11.94 -3.67 31.24
C ARG A 124 11.80 -2.34 30.48
N ALA A 125 11.58 -2.44 29.19
CA ALA A 125 11.41 -1.29 28.30
C ALA A 125 10.19 -0.42 28.64
N LEU A 126 9.35 -0.79 29.60
CA LEU A 126 8.31 0.08 30.12
C LEU A 126 8.83 1.19 31.04
N TRP A 127 9.98 1.01 31.71
CA TRP A 127 10.53 1.99 32.66
C TRP A 127 12.00 2.32 32.44
N GLU A 128 12.69 1.55 31.63
CA GLU A 128 14.10 1.78 31.32
C GLU A 128 14.29 1.93 29.82
N LYS A 129 15.10 2.91 29.42
CA LYS A 129 15.44 3.09 28.01
C LYS A 129 16.14 1.83 27.51
N PRO A 130 15.70 1.22 26.39
CA PRO A 130 16.39 0.09 25.80
C PRO A 130 17.85 0.45 25.54
N ASP A 131 18.74 -0.51 25.78
CA ASP A 131 20.14 -0.36 25.41
C ASP A 131 20.21 -0.13 23.88
N PRO A 132 20.90 0.91 23.38
CA PRO A 132 21.04 1.14 21.94
C PRO A 132 21.62 -0.05 21.18
N SER A 133 22.34 -0.95 21.86
CA SER A 133 22.89 -2.17 21.27
C SER A 133 21.86 -3.28 21.03
N LEU A 134 20.63 -3.15 21.56
CA LEU A 134 19.54 -4.12 21.41
C LEU A 134 18.66 -3.87 20.16
N GLY A 135 19.10 -3.02 19.22
CA GLY A 135 18.50 -2.88 17.89
C GLY A 135 17.63 -1.64 17.67
N ASP A 136 16.78 -1.72 16.65
CA ASP A 136 16.03 -0.60 16.04
C ASP A 136 14.95 0.04 16.92
N VAL A 137 14.70 -0.51 18.12
CA VAL A 137 13.66 -0.03 19.04
C VAL A 137 14.10 1.17 19.89
N ALA A 138 15.40 1.36 20.11
CA ALA A 138 15.91 2.43 20.98
C ALA A 138 15.64 3.87 20.47
N PRO A 139 15.68 4.18 19.16
CA PRO A 139 15.34 5.50 18.62
C PRO A 139 13.84 5.83 18.72
N LEU A 140 12.98 4.80 18.67
CA LEU A 140 11.52 4.94 18.64
C LEU A 140 10.92 5.12 20.04
N TRP A 141 11.59 4.59 21.06
CA TRP A 141 11.18 4.65 22.44
C TRP A 141 11.12 6.08 22.99
N LYS A 142 9.96 6.49 23.54
CA LYS A 142 9.76 7.81 24.16
C LYS A 142 9.51 7.76 25.68
N GLY A 143 9.64 6.57 26.28
CA GLY A 143 9.38 6.34 27.70
C GLY A 143 10.31 7.13 28.65
N PRO A 144 10.19 6.91 29.98
CA PRO A 144 9.50 5.79 30.63
C PRO A 144 7.97 5.91 30.60
N TYR A 145 7.29 4.77 30.49
CA TYR A 145 5.82 4.64 30.45
C TYR A 145 5.21 4.26 31.80
N VAL A 146 5.99 3.60 32.66
CA VAL A 146 5.68 3.38 34.08
C VAL A 146 6.86 3.83 34.93
N ASP A 147 6.56 4.30 36.14
CA ASP A 147 7.61 4.59 37.11
C ASP A 147 8.31 3.30 37.54
N LEU A 148 9.62 3.38 37.72
CA LEU A 148 10.39 2.27 38.29
C LEU A 148 9.83 1.92 39.67
N SER A 149 9.18 0.76 39.76
CA SER A 149 8.62 0.26 41.01
C SER A 149 9.74 0.07 42.03
N LYS A 150 9.77 0.95 43.04
CA LYS A 150 10.52 0.76 44.28
C LYS A 150 9.63 -0.03 45.22
N SER A 151 10.09 -1.18 45.70
CA SER A 151 9.29 -1.98 46.63
C SER A 151 8.98 -1.16 47.88
N PRO A 152 7.71 -0.89 48.22
CA PRO A 152 7.38 -0.14 49.44
C PRO A 152 7.57 -1.00 50.70
N VAL A 153 7.77 -2.30 50.55
CA VAL A 153 7.83 -3.26 51.66
C VAL A 153 9.28 -3.48 52.08
N THR A 154 9.61 -3.08 53.31
CA THR A 154 10.85 -3.50 53.98
C THR A 154 10.75 -4.99 54.30
N PRO A 155 11.76 -5.81 53.96
CA PRO A 155 11.70 -7.25 54.16
C PRO A 155 11.46 -7.62 55.63
N PRO A 156 10.55 -8.57 55.93
CA PRO A 156 10.50 -9.20 57.25
C PRO A 156 11.85 -9.87 57.54
N THR A 157 12.33 -9.73 58.78
CA THR A 157 13.56 -10.37 59.23
C THR A 157 13.47 -11.89 59.03
N GLY A 158 14.34 -12.46 58.18
CA GLY A 158 14.40 -13.91 57.91
C GLY A 158 13.55 -14.41 56.72
N ALA A 159 12.84 -13.54 55.99
CA ALA A 159 12.16 -13.96 54.76
C ALA A 159 13.15 -14.32 53.64
N PRO A 160 12.90 -15.37 52.83
CA PRO A 160 13.76 -15.70 51.70
C PRO A 160 13.83 -14.51 50.71
N PRO A 161 14.99 -14.26 50.08
CA PRO A 161 15.27 -13.06 49.24
C PRO A 161 14.38 -12.88 48.01
N ILE A 162 13.45 -13.80 47.75
CA ILE A 162 12.64 -13.82 46.53
C ILE A 162 11.64 -12.65 46.46
N ARG A 163 11.44 -11.91 47.55
CA ARG A 163 10.29 -11.02 47.71
C ARG A 163 10.54 -9.53 47.45
N TYR A 164 11.77 -9.05 47.25
CA TYR A 164 12.00 -7.60 47.20
C TYR A 164 13.11 -7.26 46.20
N GLY A 165 12.70 -7.01 44.95
CA GLY A 165 13.59 -6.52 43.89
C GLY A 165 13.17 -5.11 43.50
N ASP A 166 14.02 -4.12 43.78
CA ASP A 166 13.98 -2.87 43.05
C ASP A 166 14.14 -3.18 41.55
N GLY A 167 13.29 -2.60 40.71
CA GLY A 167 13.36 -2.78 39.25
C GLY A 167 12.57 -3.95 38.67
N VAL A 168 11.60 -4.48 39.41
CA VAL A 168 10.61 -5.46 38.94
C VAL A 168 9.21 -4.93 39.25
N LEU A 169 8.22 -5.22 38.39
CA LEU A 169 6.83 -4.87 38.68
C LEU A 169 6.24 -5.86 39.70
N HIS A 170 5.60 -5.35 40.74
CA HIS A 170 5.03 -6.16 41.82
C HIS A 170 3.52 -5.97 41.93
N ASP A 171 2.85 -7.00 42.45
CA ASP A 171 1.48 -6.92 42.93
C ASP A 171 1.41 -6.29 44.34
N ALA A 172 0.19 -6.06 44.83
CA ALA A 172 -0.03 -5.47 46.15
C ALA A 172 0.31 -6.41 47.33
N TRP A 173 0.67 -7.67 47.06
CA TRP A 173 1.24 -8.59 48.05
C TRP A 173 2.77 -8.54 48.07
N GLY A 174 3.40 -7.67 47.26
CA GLY A 174 4.85 -7.54 47.15
C GLY A 174 5.48 -8.71 46.39
N ARG A 175 4.74 -9.35 45.48
CA ARG A 175 5.24 -10.44 44.65
C ARG A 175 5.43 -9.93 43.22
N PRO A 176 6.46 -10.37 42.50
CA PRO A 176 6.62 -10.04 41.09
C PRO A 176 5.39 -10.43 40.26
N LEU A 177 4.95 -9.53 39.39
CA LEU A 177 4.02 -9.86 38.31
C LEU A 177 4.75 -10.72 37.28
N LEU A 178 4.13 -11.80 36.82
CA LEU A 178 4.68 -12.66 35.79
C LEU A 178 4.21 -12.18 34.42
N PHE A 179 5.13 -12.16 33.46
CA PHE A 179 4.84 -11.84 32.05
C PHE A 179 5.26 -13.01 31.17
N PHE A 180 4.42 -13.37 30.21
CA PHE A 180 4.78 -14.34 29.17
C PHE A 180 4.06 -14.03 27.88
N LYS A 181 4.72 -14.36 26.77
CA LYS A 181 4.18 -14.26 25.42
C LYS A 181 3.72 -15.62 24.92
N VAL A 182 2.58 -15.67 24.23
CA VAL A 182 2.07 -16.89 23.58
C VAL A 182 1.72 -16.53 22.15
N LYS A 183 2.28 -17.27 21.18
CA LYS A 183 1.86 -17.15 19.78
C LYS A 183 0.63 -18.01 19.56
N ASP A 184 -0.37 -17.47 18.89
CA ASP A 184 -1.53 -18.25 18.43
C ASP A 184 -1.23 -18.99 17.13
N ALA A 185 -2.21 -19.77 16.64
CA ALA A 185 -2.07 -20.56 15.41
C ALA A 185 -1.94 -19.71 14.14
N LYS A 186 -2.30 -18.42 14.19
CA LYS A 186 -2.18 -17.45 13.10
C LYS A 186 -0.90 -16.61 13.21
N GLY A 187 -0.06 -16.86 14.21
CA GLY A 187 1.17 -16.11 14.48
C GLY A 187 0.98 -14.89 15.37
N GLY A 188 -0.25 -14.51 15.73
CA GLY A 188 -0.55 -13.38 16.60
C GLY A 188 0.01 -13.59 18.00
N VAL A 189 0.61 -12.55 18.58
CA VAL A 189 1.27 -12.66 19.90
C VAL A 189 0.40 -12.11 21.02
N TRP A 190 0.01 -12.98 21.94
CA TRP A 190 -0.63 -12.63 23.20
C TRP A 190 0.42 -12.27 24.25
N LEU A 191 0.14 -11.24 25.05
CA LEU A 191 0.93 -10.91 26.24
C LEU A 191 0.06 -11.05 27.49
N PHE A 192 0.46 -11.93 28.40
CA PHE A 192 -0.23 -12.14 29.67
C PHE A 192 0.52 -11.51 30.83
N LEU A 193 -0.24 -10.94 31.75
CA LEU A 193 0.20 -10.46 33.05
C LEU A 193 -0.47 -11.32 34.12
N VAL A 194 0.30 -11.89 35.04
CA VAL A 194 -0.24 -12.78 36.07
C VAL A 194 0.27 -12.38 37.45
N SER A 195 -0.65 -12.16 38.39
CA SER A 195 -0.34 -12.10 39.83
C SER A 195 -0.67 -13.44 40.49
N ALA A 196 0.22 -13.86 41.39
CA ALA A 196 0.06 -15.05 42.21
C ALA A 196 -1.07 -14.94 43.26
N GLY A 197 -1.74 -13.79 43.32
CA GLY A 197 -2.85 -13.52 44.23
C GLY A 197 -2.42 -13.61 45.69
N PRO A 198 -3.34 -13.84 46.65
CA PRO A 198 -3.02 -13.93 48.07
C PRO A 198 -2.22 -15.19 48.44
N LYS A 199 -2.46 -16.31 47.75
CA LYS A 199 -1.80 -17.59 48.06
C LYS A 199 -0.32 -17.61 47.65
N GLY A 200 0.07 -16.83 46.64
CA GLY A 200 1.48 -16.74 46.23
C GLY A 200 2.00 -17.99 45.55
N VAL A 201 1.09 -18.84 45.08
CA VAL A 201 1.41 -20.08 44.38
C VAL A 201 0.91 -19.90 42.96
N VAL A 202 1.85 -19.72 42.04
CA VAL A 202 1.61 -19.91 40.61
C VAL A 202 2.04 -21.34 40.34
N HIS A 203 1.09 -22.21 40.01
CA HIS A 203 1.46 -23.48 39.43
C HIS A 203 1.93 -23.21 38.01
N ASP A 204 2.99 -23.90 37.60
CA ASP A 204 3.47 -23.81 36.23
C ASP A 204 2.29 -24.04 35.28
N PRO A 205 2.18 -23.27 34.19
CA PRO A 205 1.32 -23.67 33.10
C PRO A 205 1.63 -25.12 32.70
N PRO A 206 0.66 -25.87 32.17
CA PRO A 206 0.94 -27.24 31.76
C PRO A 206 1.97 -27.15 30.63
N PHE A 207 3.19 -27.61 30.91
CA PHE A 207 4.21 -27.90 29.91
C PHE A 207 4.13 -29.39 29.59
N THR A 208 4.43 -29.77 28.35
CA THR A 208 4.64 -31.19 28.03
C THR A 208 5.87 -31.69 28.79
N SER A 209 5.99 -33.01 28.91
CA SER A 209 7.09 -33.65 29.64
C SER A 209 8.49 -33.36 29.07
N ASP A 210 8.59 -32.81 27.86
CA ASP A 210 9.83 -32.40 27.21
C ASP A 210 10.21 -30.92 27.48
N GLY A 211 9.41 -30.22 28.29
CA GLY A 211 9.61 -28.82 28.61
C GLY A 211 9.31 -27.85 27.48
N SER A 212 8.76 -28.34 26.36
CA SER A 212 8.06 -27.46 25.45
C SER A 212 6.76 -26.98 26.12
N PRO A 213 6.33 -25.74 25.85
CA PRO A 213 4.96 -25.36 26.19
C PRO A 213 4.06 -26.45 25.61
N VAL A 214 3.10 -27.00 26.38
CA VAL A 214 1.98 -27.71 25.73
C VAL A 214 1.55 -26.78 24.62
N GLU A 215 1.60 -27.22 23.35
CA GLU A 215 1.16 -26.40 22.22
C GLU A 215 -0.16 -25.79 22.65
N TRP A 216 -0.10 -24.51 23.00
CA TRP A 216 -1.26 -23.80 23.46
C TRP A 216 -1.99 -23.63 22.14
N GLY A 217 -2.83 -24.61 21.80
CA GLY A 217 -3.79 -24.45 20.72
C GLY A 217 -4.38 -23.07 20.92
N ASP A 218 -4.45 -22.30 19.83
CA ASP A 218 -4.85 -20.89 19.74
C ASP A 218 -5.46 -20.41 21.07
N PRO A 219 -4.91 -19.44 21.83
CA PRO A 219 -5.53 -18.95 23.05
C PRO A 219 -7.03 -18.59 22.94
N ALA A 220 -7.59 -18.43 21.74
CA ALA A 220 -9.04 -18.39 21.47
C ALA A 220 -9.76 -19.77 21.56
N THR A 221 -9.04 -20.87 21.39
CA THR A 221 -9.48 -22.24 21.71
C THR A 221 -9.73 -22.36 23.23
N PRO A 222 -10.87 -22.91 23.65
CA PRO A 222 -11.27 -22.95 25.06
C PRO A 222 -10.23 -23.53 26.04
N GLY A 223 -9.35 -24.44 25.64
CA GLY A 223 -8.45 -25.16 26.57
C GLY A 223 -7.51 -24.28 27.40
N THR A 224 -6.86 -23.31 26.76
CA THR A 224 -5.87 -22.40 27.38
C THR A 224 -6.52 -21.50 28.43
N TRP A 225 -7.61 -20.85 28.06
CA TRP A 225 -8.34 -19.95 28.94
C TRP A 225 -9.07 -20.71 30.05
N GLU A 226 -9.62 -21.89 29.76
CA GLU A 226 -10.25 -22.75 30.77
C GLU A 226 -9.22 -23.27 31.80
N TYR A 227 -7.98 -23.55 31.41
CA TYR A 227 -6.91 -23.87 32.37
C TYR A 227 -6.69 -22.69 33.34
N PHE A 228 -6.50 -21.49 32.82
CA PHE A 228 -6.29 -20.31 33.65
C PHE A 228 -7.51 -19.98 34.51
N LYS A 229 -8.74 -20.16 34.02
CA LYS A 229 -9.97 -20.07 34.83
C LYS A 229 -9.98 -21.08 35.96
N ALA A 230 -9.63 -22.34 35.68
CA ALA A 230 -9.58 -23.40 36.69
C ALA A 230 -8.53 -23.11 37.77
N GLN A 231 -7.34 -22.65 37.37
CA GLN A 231 -6.30 -22.23 38.31
C GLN A 231 -6.68 -20.97 39.08
N ASN A 232 -7.33 -20.00 38.44
CA ASN A 232 -7.86 -18.81 39.11
C ASN A 232 -8.89 -19.21 40.18
N ALA A 233 -9.86 -20.07 39.86
CA ALA A 233 -10.84 -20.54 40.84
C ALA A 233 -10.20 -21.22 42.06
N LYS A 234 -9.12 -21.98 41.85
CA LYS A 234 -8.42 -22.72 42.91
C LYS A 234 -7.43 -21.86 43.71
N HIS A 235 -6.73 -20.93 43.06
CA HIS A 235 -5.58 -20.19 43.62
C HIS A 235 -5.80 -18.68 43.79
N ARG A 236 -6.91 -18.14 43.27
CA ARG A 236 -7.24 -16.71 43.19
C ARG A 236 -6.17 -15.91 42.43
N LEU A 237 -5.76 -16.43 41.27
CA LEU A 237 -4.82 -15.75 40.37
C LEU A 237 -5.50 -14.57 39.68
N LEU A 238 -4.79 -13.47 39.51
CA LEU A 238 -5.27 -12.36 38.69
C LEU A 238 -4.54 -12.41 37.36
N ILE A 239 -5.31 -12.44 36.27
CA ILE A 239 -4.77 -12.64 34.92
C ILE A 239 -5.35 -11.56 34.02
N LEU A 240 -4.47 -10.79 33.38
CA LEU A 240 -4.82 -9.80 32.38
C LEU A 240 -4.11 -10.19 31.08
N GLY A 241 -4.88 -10.38 30.01
CA GLY A 241 -4.36 -10.61 28.67
C GLY A 241 -4.41 -9.34 27.82
N ILE A 242 -3.43 -9.21 26.94
CA ILE A 242 -3.42 -8.29 25.80
C ILE A 242 -3.42 -9.16 24.55
N SER A 243 -4.51 -9.13 23.80
CA SER A 243 -4.68 -9.94 22.59
C SER A 243 -4.02 -9.27 21.37
N PRO A 244 -3.64 -10.03 20.33
CA PRO A 244 -3.19 -9.50 19.05
C PRO A 244 -4.14 -8.45 18.49
N GLU A 245 -5.46 -8.64 18.60
CA GLU A 245 -6.43 -7.68 18.09
C GLU A 245 -6.37 -6.33 18.80
N GLU A 246 -5.95 -6.31 20.07
CA GLU A 246 -5.82 -5.09 20.84
C GLU A 246 -4.61 -4.24 20.46
N TRP A 247 -3.57 -4.81 19.84
CA TRP A 247 -2.31 -4.12 19.56
C TRP A 247 -1.82 -4.23 18.10
N GLU A 248 -2.14 -5.32 17.41
CA GLU A 248 -1.75 -5.65 16.04
C GLU A 248 -2.87 -5.35 15.04
N HIS A 249 -4.14 -5.61 15.39
CA HIS A 249 -5.25 -5.57 14.42
C HIS A 249 -6.27 -4.44 14.59
N VAL A 250 -5.94 -3.43 15.37
CA VAL A 250 -6.85 -2.34 15.71
C VAL A 250 -7.44 -1.64 14.48
N ASN A 251 -6.75 -1.68 13.33
CA ASN A 251 -7.13 -0.95 12.12
C ASN A 251 -7.13 -1.78 10.83
N LEU A 252 -6.91 -3.11 10.86
CA LEU A 252 -6.71 -3.89 9.63
C LEU A 252 -7.76 -3.64 8.55
N PRO A 253 -9.08 -3.72 8.81
CA PRO A 253 -10.06 -3.59 7.74
C PRO A 253 -10.01 -2.20 7.08
N GLN A 254 -9.71 -1.16 7.85
CA GLN A 254 -9.62 0.20 7.33
C GLN A 254 -8.28 0.44 6.62
N GLU A 255 -7.16 -0.08 7.13
CA GLU A 255 -5.85 0.01 6.48
C GLU A 255 -5.83 -0.76 5.16
N THR A 256 -6.46 -1.93 5.12
CA THR A 256 -6.74 -2.67 3.88
C THR A 256 -7.56 -1.80 2.92
N ALA A 257 -8.68 -1.23 3.37
CA ALA A 257 -9.52 -0.38 2.52
C ALA A 257 -8.82 0.91 2.04
N ASP A 258 -8.00 1.54 2.88
CA ASP A 258 -7.22 2.73 2.57
C ASP A 258 -6.13 2.37 1.54
N THR A 259 -5.46 1.24 1.71
CA THR A 259 -4.45 0.72 0.76
C THR A 259 -5.07 0.32 -0.57
N GLU A 260 -6.20 -0.39 -0.57
CA GLU A 260 -6.97 -0.66 -1.80
C GLU A 260 -7.44 0.63 -2.48
N GLY A 261 -7.81 1.65 -1.68
CA GLY A 261 -8.10 2.99 -2.17
C GLY A 261 -6.91 3.62 -2.87
N LEU A 262 -5.72 3.55 -2.28
CA LEU A 262 -4.47 4.01 -2.87
C LEU A 262 -4.10 3.25 -4.15
N LEU A 263 -4.23 1.91 -4.16
CA LEU A 263 -4.01 1.10 -5.36
C LEU A 263 -5.00 1.45 -6.48
N ARG A 264 -6.26 1.75 -6.15
CA ARG A 264 -7.22 2.29 -7.13
C ARG A 264 -6.80 3.66 -7.66
N GLN A 265 -6.32 4.56 -6.80
CA GLN A 265 -5.79 5.87 -7.25
C GLN A 265 -4.56 5.70 -8.15
N LEU A 266 -3.64 4.79 -7.83
CA LEU A 266 -2.51 4.44 -8.68
C LEU A 266 -2.98 3.92 -10.03
N LYS A 267 -3.93 2.99 -10.06
CA LYS A 267 -4.54 2.49 -11.30
C LYS A 267 -5.13 3.66 -12.11
N ALA A 268 -5.84 4.57 -11.47
CA ALA A 268 -6.36 5.77 -12.12
C ALA A 268 -5.25 6.75 -12.56
N ALA A 269 -4.10 6.81 -11.89
CA ALA A 269 -2.96 7.62 -12.31
C ALA A 269 -2.29 7.04 -13.57
N PHE A 270 -2.20 5.71 -13.69
CA PHE A 270 -1.64 5.05 -14.87
C PHE A 270 -2.56 5.16 -16.08
N PHE A 271 -3.84 4.87 -15.90
CA PHE A 271 -4.80 4.80 -17.01
C PHE A 271 -5.57 6.11 -17.20
N GLY A 272 -5.61 6.99 -16.21
CA GLY A 272 -6.57 8.11 -16.14
C GLY A 272 -7.79 7.71 -15.31
N ALA A 273 -8.54 8.71 -14.83
CA ALA A 273 -9.86 8.47 -14.24
C ALA A 273 -10.70 7.62 -15.21
N GLU A 274 -11.51 6.71 -14.68
CA GLU A 274 -12.35 5.74 -15.41
C GLU A 274 -13.40 6.41 -16.32
N ALA A 275 -12.94 7.12 -17.33
CA ALA A 275 -13.77 7.62 -18.40
C ALA A 275 -13.86 6.47 -19.40
N TYR A 276 -15.06 5.93 -19.52
CA TYR A 276 -15.46 5.08 -20.64
C TYR A 276 -16.23 5.94 -21.64
N ASP A 277 -16.10 5.65 -22.92
CA ASP A 277 -17.01 6.20 -23.92
C ASP A 277 -18.41 5.54 -23.79
N PRO A 278 -19.44 6.07 -24.47
CA PRO A 278 -20.78 5.46 -24.46
C PRO A 278 -20.83 4.01 -24.97
N ALA A 279 -19.78 3.53 -25.63
CA ALA A 279 -19.65 2.16 -26.11
C ALA A 279 -18.88 1.25 -25.13
N GLY A 280 -18.46 1.77 -23.97
CA GLY A 280 -17.74 1.02 -22.94
C GLY A 280 -16.24 0.90 -23.18
N ASN A 281 -15.66 1.66 -24.11
CA ASN A 281 -14.21 1.66 -24.35
C ASN A 281 -13.52 2.62 -23.39
N ARG A 282 -12.39 2.18 -22.83
CA ARG A 282 -11.64 2.95 -21.83
C ARG A 282 -10.80 4.06 -22.49
N PHE A 283 -10.89 5.27 -21.93
CA PHE A 283 -9.97 6.36 -22.26
C PHE A 283 -8.69 6.23 -21.46
N LEU A 284 -7.54 6.17 -22.15
CA LEU A 284 -6.27 6.43 -21.46
C LEU A 284 -6.01 7.93 -21.41
N ARG A 285 -5.99 8.47 -20.20
CA ARG A 285 -5.64 9.86 -19.88
C ARG A 285 -4.65 9.99 -18.72
N GLY A 286 -4.10 8.86 -18.27
CA GLY A 286 -3.06 8.81 -17.25
C GLY A 286 -1.68 8.72 -17.87
N PHE A 287 -0.68 8.44 -17.04
CA PHE A 287 0.72 8.36 -17.43
C PHE A 287 0.95 7.50 -18.69
N LEU A 288 0.33 6.32 -18.78
CA LEU A 288 0.54 5.40 -19.89
C LEU A 288 -0.08 5.92 -21.20
N GLY A 289 -1.20 6.65 -21.10
CA GLY A 289 -1.83 7.30 -22.24
C GLY A 289 -1.00 8.48 -22.78
N ASP A 290 -0.33 9.18 -21.88
CA ASP A 290 0.39 10.42 -22.17
C ASP A 290 1.84 10.19 -22.61
N VAL A 291 2.50 9.16 -22.08
CA VAL A 291 3.91 8.85 -22.33
C VAL A 291 4.09 7.65 -23.27
N GLY A 292 3.14 6.71 -23.30
CA GLY A 292 3.18 5.56 -24.22
C GLY A 292 4.19 4.47 -23.92
N LYS A 293 4.79 4.50 -22.73
CA LYS A 293 5.76 3.52 -22.28
C LYS A 293 5.63 3.33 -20.78
N TRP A 294 6.14 2.20 -20.28
CA TRP A 294 6.31 2.02 -18.86
C TRP A 294 7.21 3.15 -18.30
N PRO A 295 6.84 3.76 -17.16
CA PRO A 295 7.75 4.65 -16.45
C PRO A 295 8.98 3.86 -15.98
N PRO A 296 10.17 4.48 -15.97
CA PRO A 296 11.34 3.86 -15.39
C PRO A 296 11.20 3.77 -13.86
N LEU A 297 11.75 2.69 -13.30
CA LEU A 297 11.75 2.41 -11.87
C LEU A 297 12.98 3.02 -11.21
N TYR A 298 12.83 3.58 -10.01
CA TYR A 298 13.90 4.22 -9.24
C TYR A 298 13.86 3.76 -7.79
N ALA A 299 15.03 3.58 -7.18
CA ALA A 299 15.17 3.36 -5.75
C ALA A 299 15.31 4.70 -5.03
N TRP A 300 14.72 4.82 -3.84
CA TRP A 300 14.92 5.99 -2.99
C TRP A 300 16.17 5.78 -2.13
N ASP A 301 17.14 6.69 -2.25
CA ASP A 301 18.32 6.70 -1.39
C ASP A 301 18.05 7.57 -0.15
N PRO A 302 17.94 6.99 1.05
CA PRO A 302 17.61 7.74 2.27
C PRO A 302 18.74 8.66 2.74
N ASP A 303 20.00 8.38 2.36
CA ASP A 303 21.17 9.13 2.81
C ASP A 303 21.28 10.46 2.07
N VAL A 304 21.08 10.43 0.74
CA VAL A 304 21.09 11.65 -0.10
C VAL A 304 19.69 12.22 -0.36
N ARG A 305 18.63 11.51 0.06
CA ARG A 305 17.22 11.89 -0.10
C ARG A 305 16.86 12.22 -1.54
N THR A 306 17.28 11.35 -2.47
CA THR A 306 16.97 11.50 -3.89
C THR A 306 16.72 10.14 -4.54
N TRP A 307 16.09 10.18 -5.71
CA TRP A 307 15.83 9.00 -6.54
C TRP A 307 17.07 8.62 -7.33
N VAL A 308 17.49 7.36 -7.21
CA VAL A 308 18.64 6.79 -7.92
C VAL A 308 18.18 5.64 -8.81
N SER A 309 18.93 5.37 -9.88
CA SER A 309 18.68 4.17 -10.69
C SER A 309 18.82 2.92 -9.83
N PRO A 310 17.90 1.95 -9.95
CA PRO A 310 17.94 0.76 -9.12
C PRO A 310 19.20 -0.04 -9.40
N THR A 311 19.75 -0.64 -8.35
CA THR A 311 20.91 -1.54 -8.41
C THR A 311 20.53 -2.92 -8.97
N GLY A 312 19.23 -3.25 -8.95
CA GLY A 312 18.72 -4.56 -9.35
C GLY A 312 18.90 -5.62 -8.26
N ALA A 313 19.19 -5.21 -7.03
CA ALA A 313 19.29 -6.12 -5.91
C ALA A 313 17.90 -6.74 -5.60
N PRO A 314 17.82 -8.06 -5.31
CA PRO A 314 16.58 -8.67 -4.85
C PRO A 314 16.03 -7.95 -3.61
N GLY A 315 14.74 -7.61 -3.62
CA GLY A 315 14.08 -6.91 -2.51
C GLY A 315 14.24 -5.38 -2.51
N GLU A 316 14.93 -4.79 -3.50
CA GLU A 316 15.01 -3.33 -3.64
C GLU A 316 13.60 -2.74 -3.86
N VAL A 317 13.18 -1.87 -2.94
CA VAL A 317 11.92 -1.13 -3.10
C VAL A 317 12.14 -0.02 -4.11
N VAL A 318 11.62 -0.24 -5.31
CA VAL A 318 11.63 0.73 -6.39
C VAL A 318 10.23 1.30 -6.60
N GLN A 319 10.16 2.57 -7.01
CA GLN A 319 8.92 3.27 -7.32
C GLN A 319 9.07 4.14 -8.57
N MET A 320 8.03 4.91 -8.90
CA MET A 320 7.90 5.64 -10.16
C MET A 320 7.69 7.14 -9.89
N PRO A 321 8.77 7.91 -9.71
CA PRO A 321 8.66 9.32 -9.34
C PRO A 321 7.93 10.14 -10.39
N GLY A 322 8.00 9.76 -11.67
CA GLY A 322 7.30 10.41 -12.78
C GLY A 322 5.77 10.43 -12.68
N LEU A 323 5.17 9.71 -11.70
CA LEU A 323 3.76 9.82 -11.37
C LEU A 323 3.41 11.07 -10.55
N TRP A 324 4.36 11.69 -9.85
CA TRP A 324 4.11 12.82 -8.95
C TRP A 324 5.19 13.91 -8.93
N ASP A 325 6.33 13.68 -9.60
CA ASP A 325 7.43 14.63 -9.71
C ASP A 325 7.44 15.29 -11.10
N HIS A 326 7.45 16.62 -11.08
CA HIS A 326 7.40 17.47 -12.27
C HIS A 326 8.77 17.73 -12.90
N GLU A 327 9.84 17.56 -12.13
CA GLU A 327 11.22 17.72 -12.58
C GLU A 327 11.87 16.36 -12.89
N TYR A 328 11.05 15.32 -13.01
CA TYR A 328 11.52 13.97 -13.19
C TYR A 328 12.42 13.84 -14.44
N ALA A 329 13.72 13.73 -14.20
CA ALA A 329 14.75 13.63 -15.24
C ALA A 329 14.60 12.39 -16.12
N GLY A 330 13.81 11.40 -15.70
CA GLY A 330 13.47 10.20 -16.47
C GLY A 330 12.39 10.40 -17.53
N LEU A 331 11.71 11.56 -17.57
CA LEU A 331 10.83 11.89 -18.68
C LEU A 331 11.66 12.05 -19.96
N PRO A 332 11.19 11.52 -21.10
CA PRO A 332 11.88 11.73 -22.35
C PRO A 332 11.90 13.24 -22.69
N GLN A 333 13.08 13.78 -23.02
CA GLN A 333 13.22 15.20 -23.40
C GLN A 333 12.43 15.54 -24.68
N THR A 334 12.22 14.54 -25.52
CA THR A 334 11.35 14.63 -26.70
C THR A 334 10.34 13.50 -26.63
N PHE A 335 9.07 13.88 -26.65
CA PHE A 335 7.99 12.91 -26.75
C PHE A 335 7.78 12.55 -28.23
N ALA A 336 7.36 11.31 -28.48
CA ALA A 336 6.95 10.93 -29.83
C ALA A 336 5.78 11.83 -30.29
N PRO A 337 5.63 12.09 -31.60
CA PRO A 337 4.47 12.77 -32.16
C PRO A 337 3.16 12.18 -31.59
N GLY A 338 2.41 12.99 -30.86
CA GLY A 338 1.22 12.56 -30.13
C GLY A 338 1.47 12.06 -28.70
N PHE A 339 2.50 12.52 -28.02
CA PHE A 339 2.71 12.20 -26.60
C PHE A 339 3.15 13.47 -25.89
N ALA A 340 2.69 13.65 -24.67
CA ALA A 340 3.07 14.77 -23.82
C ALA A 340 2.72 14.40 -22.40
N TRP A 341 3.65 14.56 -21.48
CA TRP A 341 3.37 14.38 -20.06
C TRP A 341 2.47 15.51 -19.55
N ARG A 342 1.32 15.19 -18.94
CA ARG A 342 0.30 16.17 -18.53
C ARG A 342 0.20 16.42 -17.03
N GLY A 343 1.08 15.84 -16.23
CA GLY A 343 1.29 16.36 -14.89
C GLY A 343 1.90 15.38 -13.92
N PRO A 344 2.03 15.79 -12.65
CA PRO A 344 1.91 14.82 -11.58
C PRO A 344 0.46 14.29 -11.57
N TYR A 345 0.30 12.98 -11.73
CA TYR A 345 -0.99 12.26 -11.69
C TYR A 345 -1.39 11.88 -10.25
N LEU A 346 -0.45 11.94 -9.31
CA LEU A 346 -0.64 11.76 -7.88
C LEU A 346 -0.06 12.95 -7.13
N SER A 347 -0.54 13.14 -5.89
CA SER A 347 0.11 14.09 -4.98
C SER A 347 1.49 13.55 -4.58
N PRO A 348 2.54 14.39 -4.55
CA PRO A 348 3.87 13.94 -4.18
C PRO A 348 3.91 13.40 -2.75
N PRO A 349 4.42 12.17 -2.52
CA PRO A 349 4.68 11.67 -1.19
C PRO A 349 5.86 12.44 -0.56
N LYS A 350 6.03 12.32 0.76
CA LYS A 350 7.14 12.97 1.49
C LYS A 350 8.51 12.44 1.04
N ASP A 351 8.59 11.13 0.83
CA ASP A 351 9.78 10.39 0.43
C ASP A 351 9.39 9.35 -0.61
N VAL A 352 8.69 8.31 -0.17
CA VAL A 352 8.21 7.19 -0.97
C VAL A 352 6.71 7.02 -0.75
N LEU A 353 6.02 6.48 -1.74
CA LEU A 353 4.62 6.12 -1.62
C LEU A 353 4.50 4.93 -0.67
N ARG A 354 3.75 5.09 0.41
CA ARG A 354 3.56 4.08 1.46
C ARG A 354 2.11 3.66 1.49
N ASP A 355 1.88 2.40 1.85
CA ASP A 355 0.55 1.90 2.17
C ASP A 355 0.05 2.45 3.52
N ALA A 356 -1.14 2.03 3.94
CA ALA A 356 -1.74 2.49 5.19
C ALA A 356 -0.97 2.02 6.44
N TRP A 357 -0.14 0.98 6.33
CA TRP A 357 0.72 0.47 7.40
C TRP A 357 2.06 1.21 7.49
N GLY A 358 2.33 2.14 6.56
CA GLY A 358 3.56 2.91 6.48
C GLY A 358 4.68 2.18 5.75
N THR A 359 4.41 1.01 5.18
CA THR A 359 5.38 0.24 4.40
C THR A 359 5.45 0.82 2.98
N PRO A 360 6.63 1.07 2.43
CA PRO A 360 6.77 1.52 1.05
C PRO A 360 6.13 0.52 0.07
N LEU A 361 5.39 1.00 -0.93
CA LEU A 361 4.92 0.14 -2.01
C LEU A 361 6.08 -0.33 -2.89
N ARG A 362 6.05 -1.60 -3.30
CA ARG A 362 7.04 -2.21 -4.19
C ARG A 362 6.50 -2.30 -5.60
N PHE A 363 7.21 -1.71 -6.56
CA PHE A 363 6.87 -1.79 -7.99
C PHE A 363 7.80 -2.78 -8.67
N VAL A 364 7.25 -3.72 -9.44
CA VAL A 364 8.04 -4.70 -10.19
C VAL A 364 7.54 -4.72 -11.62
N LEU A 365 8.42 -4.39 -12.56
CA LEU A 365 8.15 -4.60 -13.97
C LEU A 365 8.58 -6.03 -14.33
N VAL A 366 7.60 -6.89 -14.52
CA VAL A 366 7.81 -8.29 -14.89
C VAL A 366 7.82 -8.37 -16.42
N ASP A 367 8.95 -8.79 -16.99
CA ASP A 367 9.11 -9.03 -18.43
C ASP A 367 9.08 -10.55 -18.70
N GLU A 368 7.93 -11.04 -19.16
CA GLU A 368 7.71 -12.42 -19.60
C GLU A 368 7.74 -12.54 -21.14
N GLY A 369 8.34 -11.55 -21.83
CA GLY A 369 8.36 -11.42 -23.29
C GLY A 369 7.54 -10.21 -23.78
N THR A 370 7.70 -9.88 -25.07
CA THR A 370 7.32 -8.58 -25.65
C THR A 370 5.85 -8.16 -25.46
N SER A 371 4.94 -9.13 -25.35
CA SER A 371 3.49 -8.92 -25.18
C SER A 371 2.96 -9.18 -23.76
N ASN A 372 3.74 -9.84 -22.89
CA ASN A 372 3.33 -10.25 -21.54
C ASN A 372 3.96 -9.40 -20.42
N GLU A 373 4.64 -8.31 -20.79
CA GLU A 373 5.12 -7.35 -19.80
C GLU A 373 3.97 -6.84 -18.92
N ARG A 374 4.17 -6.82 -17.60
CA ARG A 374 3.20 -6.27 -16.65
C ARG A 374 3.91 -5.54 -15.53
N LEU A 375 3.26 -4.50 -15.03
CA LEU A 375 3.65 -3.82 -13.81
C LEU A 375 2.83 -4.39 -12.64
N VAL A 376 3.54 -4.89 -11.63
CA VAL A 376 2.95 -5.33 -10.36
C VAL A 376 3.31 -4.32 -9.29
N VAL A 377 2.31 -3.76 -8.61
CA VAL A 377 2.48 -2.91 -7.43
C VAL A 377 1.97 -3.67 -6.21
N THR A 378 2.85 -3.91 -5.24
CA THR A 378 2.56 -4.69 -4.03
C THR A 378 2.65 -3.82 -2.79
N SER A 379 1.65 -3.92 -1.92
CA SER A 379 1.74 -3.55 -0.51
C SER A 379 2.02 -4.82 0.29
N ALA A 380 2.98 -4.74 1.21
CA ALA A 380 3.40 -5.83 2.10
C ALA A 380 2.38 -6.14 3.21
N GLY A 381 1.15 -5.61 3.09
CA GLY A 381 0.09 -5.89 4.03
C GLY A 381 0.40 -5.50 5.49
N PRO A 382 -0.41 -6.04 6.41
CA PRO A 382 -0.24 -5.89 7.86
C PRO A 382 1.09 -6.37 8.43
N ASP A 383 1.64 -7.48 7.91
CA ASP A 383 2.88 -8.06 8.45
C ASP A 383 4.15 -7.29 8.04
N ARG A 384 4.02 -6.43 7.03
CA ARG A 384 5.09 -5.59 6.47
C ARG A 384 6.21 -6.40 5.81
N GLU A 385 5.96 -7.67 5.53
CA GLU A 385 6.83 -8.56 4.79
C GLU A 385 6.23 -8.76 3.39
N PHE A 386 7.06 -8.69 2.36
CA PHE A 386 6.58 -8.94 1.01
C PHE A 386 6.56 -10.44 0.73
N ASP A 387 5.73 -10.84 -0.25
CA ASP A 387 5.64 -12.21 -0.75
C ASP A 387 4.99 -13.18 0.26
N THR A 388 4.13 -12.64 1.12
CA THR A 388 3.29 -13.34 2.09
C THR A 388 1.82 -13.40 1.60
N GLU A 389 0.95 -14.08 2.36
CA GLU A 389 -0.45 -14.31 1.95
C GLU A 389 -1.34 -13.06 2.08
N ASP A 390 -0.94 -12.06 2.87
CA ASP A 390 -1.69 -10.83 3.14
C ASP A 390 -1.31 -9.66 2.21
N ASP A 391 -0.37 -9.88 1.28
CA ASP A 391 0.01 -8.95 0.23
C ASP A 391 -1.21 -8.44 -0.57
N LEU A 392 -1.32 -7.12 -0.73
CA LEU A 392 -2.29 -6.51 -1.65
C LEU A 392 -1.59 -6.15 -2.96
N ARG A 393 -2.13 -6.62 -4.09
CA ARG A 393 -1.48 -6.50 -5.41
C ARG A 393 -2.36 -5.76 -6.42
N LEU A 394 -1.75 -4.83 -7.14
CA LEU A 394 -2.29 -4.22 -8.36
C LEU A 394 -1.45 -4.68 -9.53
N GLU A 395 -2.07 -5.39 -10.48
CA GLU A 395 -1.44 -5.76 -11.75
C GLU A 395 -1.97 -4.88 -12.89
N ILE A 396 -1.05 -4.41 -13.72
CA ILE A 396 -1.32 -3.64 -14.94
C ILE A 396 -0.59 -4.35 -16.07
N ALA A 397 -1.32 -4.99 -16.98
CA ALA A 397 -0.70 -5.66 -18.12
C ALA A 397 -0.42 -4.67 -19.25
N LYS A 398 0.64 -4.89 -20.04
CA LYS A 398 0.94 -4.09 -21.23
C LYS A 398 -0.20 -4.11 -22.22
N ALA A 399 -0.85 -5.26 -22.40
CA ALA A 399 -2.01 -5.43 -23.25
C ALA A 399 -3.21 -4.55 -22.84
N ASP A 400 -3.30 -4.10 -21.58
CA ASP A 400 -4.40 -3.25 -21.11
C ASP A 400 -4.34 -1.82 -21.67
N TRP A 401 -3.16 -1.38 -22.14
CA TRP A 401 -2.96 0.01 -22.56
C TRP A 401 -2.19 0.17 -23.87
N ASN A 402 -1.37 -0.80 -24.25
CA ASN A 402 -0.60 -0.79 -25.48
C ASN A 402 -1.29 -1.65 -26.54
N VAL A 403 -1.69 -1.02 -27.63
CA VAL A 403 -2.30 -1.71 -28.77
C VAL A 403 -1.19 -1.98 -29.80
N GLU A 404 -0.93 -3.26 -30.09
CA GLU A 404 0.14 -3.66 -31.03
C GLU A 404 -0.19 -3.33 -32.49
N GLY A 405 -1.48 -3.19 -32.80
CA GLY A 405 -1.99 -2.75 -34.08
C GLY A 405 -3.49 -2.54 -34.01
N PHE A 406 -4.00 -1.64 -34.85
CA PHE A 406 -5.42 -1.57 -35.12
C PHE A 406 -5.63 -1.39 -36.62
N THR A 407 -6.77 -1.88 -37.07
CA THR A 407 -7.25 -1.71 -38.43
C THR A 407 -8.30 -0.62 -38.44
N LEU A 408 -8.08 0.39 -39.28
CA LEU A 408 -9.12 1.35 -39.62
C LEU A 408 -9.73 0.94 -40.95
N GLU A 409 -11.03 0.71 -40.99
CA GLU A 409 -11.75 0.57 -42.26
C GLU A 409 -12.40 1.90 -42.60
N PHE A 410 -12.15 2.45 -43.78
CA PHE A 410 -12.85 3.66 -44.25
C PHE A 410 -13.61 3.37 -45.53
N ARG A 411 -14.67 4.15 -45.77
CA ARG A 411 -15.31 4.23 -47.08
C ARG A 411 -15.02 5.57 -47.70
N LEU A 412 -14.39 5.56 -48.87
CA LEU A 412 -14.18 6.78 -49.66
C LEU A 412 -15.41 7.01 -50.55
N LEU A 413 -16.13 8.11 -50.31
CA LEU A 413 -17.23 8.56 -51.16
C LEU A 413 -16.72 9.67 -52.09
N ASP A 414 -16.60 9.39 -53.39
CA ASP A 414 -16.29 10.44 -54.36
C ASP A 414 -17.57 11.20 -54.72
N GLY A 415 -17.63 12.47 -54.33
CA GLY A 415 -18.73 13.39 -54.61
C GLY A 415 -18.71 14.04 -55.99
N ARG A 416 -17.74 13.71 -56.87
CA ARG A 416 -17.70 14.30 -58.22
C ARG A 416 -18.82 13.70 -59.09
N PRO A 417 -19.69 14.53 -59.69
CA PRO A 417 -20.70 14.03 -60.62
C PRO A 417 -20.01 13.38 -61.82
N ALA A 418 -20.57 12.27 -62.29
CA ALA A 418 -20.30 11.73 -63.62
C ALA A 418 -20.27 12.89 -64.62
N LEU A 419 -19.21 12.98 -65.45
CA LEU A 419 -19.03 14.04 -66.43
C LEU A 419 -20.37 14.30 -67.17
N ARG A 420 -20.97 15.47 -66.91
CA ARG A 420 -22.06 16.03 -67.73
C ARG A 420 -21.52 16.88 -68.89
N THR A 421 -20.27 16.69 -69.29
CA THR A 421 -19.72 17.46 -70.40
C THR A 421 -20.15 16.84 -71.74
N PRO A 422 -20.50 17.67 -72.73
CA PRO A 422 -20.78 17.21 -74.09
C PRO A 422 -19.58 16.49 -74.69
N ARG A 423 -19.82 15.68 -75.73
CA ARG A 423 -18.79 15.02 -76.55
C ARG A 423 -17.62 15.99 -76.83
N PRO A 424 -16.38 15.62 -76.47
CA PRO A 424 -15.21 16.43 -76.78
C PRO A 424 -14.96 16.47 -78.29
N ASN A 425 -14.50 17.60 -78.81
CA ASN A 425 -14.07 17.73 -80.20
C ASN A 425 -12.69 17.07 -80.35
N PRO A 426 -12.50 16.07 -81.22
CA PRO A 426 -11.22 15.38 -81.38
C PRO A 426 -10.06 16.28 -81.86
N ASN A 427 -10.36 17.50 -82.32
CA ASN A 427 -9.36 18.49 -82.71
C ASN A 427 -8.92 19.43 -81.56
N ASP A 428 -9.42 19.25 -80.34
CA ASP A 428 -9.06 20.07 -79.19
C ASP A 428 -7.75 19.56 -78.53
N PRO A 429 -6.66 20.36 -78.49
CA PRO A 429 -5.38 19.93 -77.91
C PRO A 429 -5.45 19.63 -76.39
N GLU A 430 -6.45 20.14 -75.66
CA GLU A 430 -6.67 19.75 -74.25
C GLU A 430 -7.11 18.29 -74.09
N PHE A 431 -7.52 17.63 -75.18
CA PHE A 431 -7.96 16.23 -75.16
C PHE A 431 -6.83 15.19 -75.09
N ALA A 432 -5.58 15.61 -75.30
CA ALA A 432 -4.43 14.70 -75.33
C ALA A 432 -4.04 14.20 -73.92
N ASP A 433 -4.26 15.00 -72.88
CA ASP A 433 -3.96 14.62 -71.49
C ASP A 433 -5.23 14.21 -70.74
N GLN A 434 -5.69 12.97 -71.01
CA GLN A 434 -6.82 12.39 -70.30
C GLN A 434 -6.44 11.81 -68.92
N SER A 435 -5.17 11.90 -68.50
CA SER A 435 -4.66 11.27 -67.27
C SER A 435 -5.29 11.78 -65.97
N ARG A 436 -5.98 12.93 -66.05
CA ARG A 436 -6.63 13.57 -64.91
C ARG A 436 -8.12 13.21 -64.78
N TYR A 437 -8.69 12.45 -65.72
CA TYR A 437 -10.12 12.12 -65.76
C TYR A 437 -10.37 10.65 -65.38
N ARG A 438 -11.47 10.38 -64.68
CA ARG A 438 -11.91 9.01 -64.30
C ARG A 438 -12.30 8.12 -65.48
N TRP A 439 -12.50 8.75 -66.61
CA TRP A 439 -13.08 8.15 -67.79
C TRP A 439 -12.22 8.61 -68.95
N ARG A 440 -11.63 7.65 -69.65
CA ARG A 440 -10.93 7.92 -70.90
C ARG A 440 -11.88 7.64 -72.04
N TRP A 441 -11.96 8.58 -72.96
CA TRP A 441 -12.52 8.33 -74.27
C TRP A 441 -11.53 7.50 -75.07
N VAL A 442 -11.93 6.28 -75.39
CA VAL A 442 -11.24 5.40 -76.32
C VAL A 442 -11.92 5.54 -77.66
N TYR A 443 -11.14 5.97 -78.64
CA TYR A 443 -11.56 6.01 -80.04
C TYR A 443 -11.33 4.64 -80.67
N GLU A 444 -12.39 4.08 -81.25
CA GLU A 444 -12.35 2.87 -82.05
C GLU A 444 -13.02 3.13 -83.39
N GLN A 445 -12.40 2.65 -84.46
CA GLN A 445 -12.96 2.75 -85.80
C GLN A 445 -13.90 1.55 -86.03
N GLY A 446 -15.21 1.79 -86.00
CA GLY A 446 -16.25 0.78 -86.21
C GLY A 446 -16.79 0.78 -87.64
N THR A 447 -17.74 -0.11 -87.93
CA THR A 447 -18.55 -0.09 -89.15
C THR A 447 -20.04 -0.17 -88.82
N ASP A 448 -20.87 0.59 -89.54
CA ASP A 448 -22.32 0.54 -89.38
C ASP A 448 -22.93 -0.73 -89.99
N ALA A 449 -24.25 -0.91 -89.87
CA ALA A 449 -24.94 -2.09 -90.41
C ALA A 449 -24.86 -2.22 -91.95
N ALA A 450 -24.44 -1.15 -92.65
CA ALA A 450 -24.22 -1.13 -94.09
C ALA A 450 -22.72 -1.27 -94.47
N GLY A 451 -21.82 -1.43 -93.49
CA GLY A 451 -20.39 -1.57 -93.69
C GLY A 451 -19.62 -0.25 -93.86
N ASN A 452 -20.25 0.91 -93.62
CA ASN A 452 -19.55 2.19 -93.69
C ASN A 452 -18.75 2.43 -92.40
N PRO A 453 -17.53 2.98 -92.47
CA PRO A 453 -16.75 3.30 -91.29
C PRO A 453 -17.47 4.35 -90.44
N VAL A 454 -17.55 4.11 -89.14
CA VAL A 454 -18.11 5.02 -88.14
C VAL A 454 -17.18 5.15 -86.96
N ASP A 455 -16.99 6.39 -86.51
CA ASP A 455 -16.17 6.69 -85.35
C ASP A 455 -16.95 6.35 -84.07
N VAL A 456 -16.51 5.30 -83.37
CA VAL A 456 -17.10 4.88 -82.11
C VAL A 456 -16.21 5.35 -80.98
N TYR A 457 -16.76 6.20 -80.13
CA TYR A 457 -16.09 6.64 -78.92
C TYR A 457 -16.71 5.88 -77.75
N ARG A 458 -15.92 5.00 -77.13
CA ARG A 458 -16.28 4.32 -75.89
C ARG A 458 -15.67 5.07 -74.71
N VAL A 459 -16.40 5.14 -73.62
CA VAL A 459 -15.88 5.64 -72.36
C VAL A 459 -15.39 4.45 -71.54
N GLU A 460 -14.11 4.42 -71.20
CA GLU A 460 -13.53 3.40 -70.34
C GLU A 460 -13.17 3.98 -68.97
N PRO A 461 -13.49 3.29 -67.87
CA PRO A 461 -13.09 3.72 -66.54
C PRO A 461 -11.56 3.65 -66.43
N GLN A 462 -10.94 4.71 -65.93
CA GLN A 462 -9.53 4.75 -65.56
C GLN A 462 -9.39 4.52 -64.05
N GLU A 463 -8.55 3.57 -63.70
CA GLU A 463 -8.08 3.39 -62.33
C GLU A 463 -7.14 4.55 -61.96
N ILE A 464 -7.37 5.17 -60.79
CA ILE A 464 -6.52 6.24 -60.28
C ILE A 464 -5.87 5.75 -59.00
N SER A 465 -4.55 5.66 -59.01
CA SER A 465 -3.76 5.44 -57.79
C SER A 465 -3.76 6.72 -56.95
N VAL A 466 -4.22 6.61 -55.72
CA VAL A 466 -4.22 7.69 -54.73
C VAL A 466 -3.34 7.30 -53.55
N ASN A 467 -2.63 8.28 -53.01
CA ASN A 467 -1.91 8.17 -51.75
C ASN A 467 -2.68 8.91 -50.67
N ILE A 468 -3.01 8.20 -49.61
CA ILE A 468 -3.75 8.68 -48.46
C ILE A 468 -2.77 8.73 -47.30
N THR A 469 -2.45 9.93 -46.83
CA THR A 469 -1.70 10.13 -45.60
C THR A 469 -2.69 10.23 -44.45
N VAL A 470 -2.72 9.22 -43.59
CA VAL A 470 -3.48 9.22 -42.34
C VAL A 470 -2.63 9.87 -41.27
N LYS A 471 -3.09 10.98 -40.71
CA LYS A 471 -2.43 11.73 -39.63
C LYS A 471 -3.15 11.46 -38.32
N ILE A 472 -2.48 10.81 -37.38
CA ILE A 472 -3.02 10.51 -36.05
C ILE A 472 -2.41 11.48 -35.04
N TYR A 473 -3.23 12.33 -34.43
CA TYR A 473 -2.81 13.27 -33.38
C TYR A 473 -3.16 12.70 -32.02
N ALA A 474 -2.40 13.08 -31.00
CA ALA A 474 -2.80 12.74 -29.64
C ALA A 474 -3.64 13.82 -28.99
N ALA A 475 -4.88 13.42 -28.73
CA ALA A 475 -5.88 14.25 -28.10
C ALA A 475 -6.03 15.60 -28.83
N ASP A 476 -6.55 16.60 -28.12
CA ASP A 476 -7.02 17.85 -28.70
C ASP A 476 -5.92 18.91 -28.89
N ASP A 477 -4.65 18.54 -28.74
CA ASP A 477 -3.51 19.47 -28.81
C ASP A 477 -2.86 19.47 -30.20
N ALA A 478 -3.17 20.50 -30.98
CA ALA A 478 -2.63 20.68 -32.34
C ALA A 478 -1.14 21.09 -32.36
N SER A 479 -0.51 21.36 -31.21
CA SER A 479 0.89 21.77 -31.14
C SER A 479 1.88 20.61 -31.33
N VAL A 480 1.44 19.37 -31.08
CA VAL A 480 2.26 18.17 -31.27
C VAL A 480 2.08 17.66 -32.70
N ALA A 481 3.20 17.41 -33.40
CA ALA A 481 3.15 16.84 -34.74
C ALA A 481 2.33 15.53 -34.74
N PRO A 482 1.49 15.28 -35.76
CA PRO A 482 0.78 14.02 -35.88
C PRO A 482 1.73 12.92 -36.35
N ARG A 483 1.37 11.68 -36.05
CA ARG A 483 1.97 10.51 -36.68
C ARG A 483 1.36 10.31 -38.06
N GLU A 484 2.19 10.24 -39.10
CA GLU A 484 1.73 10.06 -40.48
C GLU A 484 1.90 8.61 -40.95
N ILE A 485 0.87 8.04 -41.55
CA ILE A 485 0.86 6.72 -42.19
C ILE A 485 0.47 6.92 -43.64
N LEU A 486 1.34 6.50 -44.56
CA LEU A 486 1.05 6.54 -45.98
C LEU A 486 0.39 5.24 -46.42
N VAL A 487 -0.78 5.35 -47.05
CA VAL A 487 -1.55 4.22 -47.58
C VAL A 487 -1.81 4.48 -49.06
N SER A 488 -1.41 3.55 -49.91
CA SER A 488 -1.72 3.63 -51.34
C SER A 488 -2.98 2.81 -51.63
N ALA A 489 -3.88 3.38 -52.42
CA ALA A 489 -5.08 2.69 -52.87
C ALA A 489 -5.37 3.00 -54.34
N VAL A 490 -6.04 2.07 -55.00
CA VAL A 490 -6.49 2.23 -56.39
C VAL A 490 -7.98 2.50 -56.36
N LEU A 491 -8.39 3.66 -56.85
CA LEU A 491 -9.80 3.99 -57.01
C LEU A 491 -10.27 3.44 -58.37
N PRO A 492 -11.25 2.52 -58.39
CA PRO A 492 -11.82 2.05 -59.64
C PRO A 492 -12.54 3.20 -60.34
N GLY A 493 -12.26 3.39 -61.63
CA GLY A 493 -13.01 4.33 -62.45
C GLY A 493 -14.49 3.90 -62.54
N GLY A 494 -15.40 4.87 -62.71
CA GLY A 494 -16.83 4.59 -62.63
C GLY A 494 -17.62 5.65 -61.86
N ASP A 495 -18.94 5.48 -61.85
CA ASP A 495 -19.88 6.24 -61.02
C ASP A 495 -19.94 5.62 -59.61
N GLN A 496 -19.80 6.48 -58.59
CA GLN A 496 -19.97 6.19 -57.16
C GLN A 496 -19.55 4.78 -56.72
N THR A 497 -18.25 4.53 -56.70
CA THR A 497 -17.66 3.32 -56.11
C THR A 497 -17.24 3.60 -54.68
N GLU A 498 -17.87 2.92 -53.72
CA GLU A 498 -17.36 2.82 -52.35
C GLU A 498 -16.12 1.93 -52.37
N VAL A 499 -14.96 2.49 -51.99
CA VAL A 499 -13.73 1.71 -51.85
C VAL A 499 -13.47 1.46 -50.36
N PRO A 500 -13.51 0.20 -49.89
CA PRO A 500 -13.10 -0.12 -48.53
C PRO A 500 -11.58 0.05 -48.43
N LEU A 501 -11.15 0.89 -47.50
CA LEU A 501 -9.75 1.15 -47.21
C LEU A 501 -9.42 0.56 -45.85
N VAL A 502 -8.52 -0.41 -45.84
CA VAL A 502 -8.04 -1.06 -44.61
C VAL A 502 -6.65 -0.50 -44.31
N VAL A 503 -6.53 0.28 -43.25
CA VAL A 503 -5.25 0.82 -42.78
C VAL A 503 -4.83 0.04 -41.55
N SER A 504 -3.81 -0.80 -41.69
CA SER A 504 -3.20 -1.51 -40.57
C SER A 504 -1.90 -0.82 -40.19
N LEU A 505 -1.74 -0.52 -38.91
CA LEU A 505 -0.46 -0.07 -38.37
C LEU A 505 0.52 -1.25 -38.34
N PRO A 506 1.79 -1.04 -38.75
CA PRO A 506 2.79 -2.10 -38.70
C PRO A 506 3.07 -2.50 -37.25
N ALA A 507 3.21 -3.80 -37.00
CA ALA A 507 3.57 -4.33 -35.69
C ALA A 507 4.84 -3.63 -35.14
N GLY A 508 4.87 -3.35 -33.83
CA GLY A 508 5.95 -2.59 -33.20
C GLY A 508 5.79 -1.07 -33.29
N SER A 509 4.60 -0.61 -33.68
CA SER A 509 4.21 0.80 -33.71
C SER A 509 3.24 1.15 -32.58
N PRO A 510 3.66 1.03 -31.30
CA PRO A 510 2.76 1.17 -30.18
C PRO A 510 2.00 2.50 -30.26
N LEU A 511 0.68 2.39 -30.22
CA LEU A 511 -0.22 3.53 -30.05
C LEU A 511 -0.96 3.29 -28.75
N PRO A 512 -0.78 4.15 -27.74
CA PRO A 512 -1.57 4.05 -26.51
C PRO A 512 -3.03 4.17 -26.87
N ALA A 513 -3.86 3.35 -26.22
CA ALA A 513 -5.30 3.50 -26.32
C ALA A 513 -5.76 4.91 -25.87
N GLY A 514 -6.95 5.33 -26.28
CA GLY A 514 -7.56 6.64 -26.03
C GLY A 514 -8.16 7.30 -27.27
N LYS A 515 -8.80 8.46 -27.08
CA LYS A 515 -9.32 9.31 -28.16
C LYS A 515 -8.16 9.92 -28.94
N ARG A 516 -8.20 9.81 -30.26
CA ARG A 516 -7.22 10.40 -31.17
C ARG A 516 -7.93 11.20 -32.25
N LYS A 517 -7.38 12.36 -32.60
CA LYS A 517 -7.80 13.05 -33.82
C LYS A 517 -7.19 12.29 -34.99
N VAL A 518 -7.96 12.03 -36.03
CA VAL A 518 -7.43 11.42 -37.27
C VAL A 518 -7.78 12.35 -38.41
N ALA A 519 -6.77 12.91 -39.06
CA ALA A 519 -6.96 13.68 -40.28
C ALA A 519 -6.48 12.88 -41.49
N PHE A 520 -7.13 13.06 -42.63
CA PHE A 520 -6.72 12.46 -43.89
C PHE A 520 -6.22 13.54 -44.83
N ALA A 521 -5.06 13.31 -45.43
CA ALA A 521 -4.60 14.08 -46.57
C ALA A 521 -4.54 13.17 -47.79
N LEU A 522 -5.35 13.47 -48.81
CA LEU A 522 -5.31 12.76 -50.10
C LEU A 522 -4.43 13.51 -51.09
N SER A 523 -3.50 12.77 -51.70
CA SER A 523 -2.75 13.22 -52.87
C SER A 523 -2.99 12.26 -54.03
N ALA A 524 -3.38 12.82 -55.17
CA ALA A 524 -3.58 12.10 -56.42
C ALA A 524 -2.81 12.84 -57.52
N GLY A 525 -1.67 12.29 -57.95
CA GLY A 525 -0.76 13.00 -58.87
C GLY A 525 -0.24 14.32 -58.28
N SER A 526 -0.22 15.39 -59.08
CA SER A 526 0.28 16.72 -58.67
C SER A 526 -0.76 17.61 -57.96
N GLY A 527 -1.97 17.11 -57.73
CA GLY A 527 -3.05 17.85 -57.08
C GLY A 527 -3.29 17.44 -55.64
N THR A 528 -3.42 18.41 -54.74
CA THR A 528 -3.85 18.19 -53.35
C THR A 528 -5.38 18.29 -53.29
N LEU A 529 -6.06 17.25 -52.78
CA LEU A 529 -7.48 17.34 -52.43
C LEU A 529 -7.60 17.86 -50.99
N LEU A 530 -8.61 18.67 -50.72
CA LEU A 530 -8.81 19.30 -49.40
C LEU A 530 -9.01 18.22 -48.31
N PRO A 531 -8.34 18.34 -47.16
CA PRO A 531 -8.46 17.38 -46.07
C PRO A 531 -9.85 17.46 -45.41
N GLU A 532 -10.45 16.31 -45.12
CA GLU A 532 -11.55 16.20 -44.15
C GLU A 532 -10.97 15.69 -42.81
N GLU A 533 -11.40 16.29 -41.70
CA GLU A 533 -10.98 15.92 -40.34
C GLU A 533 -12.04 15.02 -39.68
N THR A 534 -11.62 13.96 -38.97
CA THR A 534 -12.51 13.15 -38.14
C THR A 534 -11.86 12.79 -36.80
N TRP A 535 -12.64 12.23 -35.87
CA TRP A 535 -12.17 11.76 -34.57
C TRP A 535 -12.37 10.25 -34.47
N VAL A 536 -11.34 9.53 -34.02
CA VAL A 536 -11.40 8.07 -33.85
C VAL A 536 -10.94 7.70 -32.44
N TYR A 537 -11.62 6.75 -31.81
CA TYR A 537 -11.22 6.17 -30.54
C TYR A 537 -10.37 4.93 -30.81
N VAL A 538 -9.19 4.80 -30.19
CA VAL A 538 -8.32 3.63 -30.28
C VAL A 538 -8.36 2.93 -28.92
N GLY A 539 -8.93 1.73 -28.77
CA GLY A 539 -9.00 1.01 -27.49
C GLY A 539 -8.18 -0.30 -27.50
N PRO A 540 -7.91 -0.91 -26.33
CA PRO A 540 -7.31 -2.26 -26.23
C PRO A 540 -8.20 -3.37 -26.84
N GLY A 541 -9.43 -3.04 -27.26
CA GLY A 541 -10.33 -3.90 -28.05
C GLY A 541 -10.67 -3.37 -29.45
N GLY A 542 -9.87 -2.45 -30.01
CA GLY A 542 -10.08 -1.92 -31.37
C GLY A 542 -10.55 -0.46 -31.43
N THR A 543 -10.82 0.03 -32.65
CA THR A 543 -11.24 1.42 -32.89
C THR A 543 -12.75 1.56 -33.04
N GLN A 544 -13.35 2.60 -32.48
CA GLN A 544 -14.74 3.00 -32.78
C GLN A 544 -14.79 4.51 -33.04
N ALA A 545 -15.70 4.94 -33.91
CA ALA A 545 -15.92 6.36 -34.21
C ALA A 545 -17.33 6.81 -33.83
N PRO A 546 -17.54 8.05 -33.39
CA PRO A 546 -18.82 8.73 -33.57
C PRO A 546 -18.96 9.09 -35.06
N LEU A 547 -20.11 8.74 -35.65
CA LEU A 547 -20.44 8.98 -37.06
C LEU A 547 -20.56 10.49 -37.39
N PRO A 548 -19.78 11.02 -38.34
CA PRO A 548 -20.30 11.96 -39.33
C PRO A 548 -20.82 11.20 -40.56
N GLU A 549 -21.96 11.63 -41.12
CA GLU A 549 -22.73 10.96 -42.20
C GLU A 549 -21.97 10.61 -43.50
N LYS A 550 -20.68 10.99 -43.64
CA LYS A 550 -19.90 10.84 -44.88
C LYS A 550 -18.71 9.86 -44.80
N LEU A 551 -18.42 9.29 -43.63
CA LEU A 551 -17.33 8.32 -43.48
C LEU A 551 -17.78 7.17 -42.56
N ALA A 552 -18.20 6.05 -43.14
CA ALA A 552 -18.54 4.85 -42.37
C ALA A 552 -17.27 4.04 -42.09
N VAL A 553 -16.89 3.93 -40.82
CA VAL A 553 -15.82 3.06 -40.33
C VAL A 553 -16.44 1.80 -39.75
N THR A 554 -16.08 0.62 -40.27
CA THR A 554 -16.55 -0.67 -39.74
C THR A 554 -15.34 -1.45 -39.19
N TYR A 555 -15.56 -2.45 -38.32
CA TYR A 555 -14.47 -3.15 -37.62
C TYR A 555 -14.60 -4.67 -37.73
N ARG A 556 -13.44 -5.34 -37.81
CA ARG A 556 -13.24 -6.76 -37.46
C ARG A 556 -11.92 -6.95 -36.66
N PRO A 557 -11.92 -7.83 -35.63
CA PRO A 557 -10.75 -8.13 -34.80
C PRO A 557 -9.64 -8.89 -35.51
#